data_AF-E2S569-F1
#
_entry.id   AF-E2S569-F1
#
_cell.length_a   1.000
_cell.length_b   1.000
_cell.length_c   1.000
_cell.angle_alpha   90.00
_cell.angle_beta   90.00
_cell.angle_gamma   90.00
#
_symmetry.space_group_name_H-M   'P 1'
#
loop_
_entity.id
_entity.type
_entity.pdbx_description
1 polymer ?
#
loop_
_entity_poly.entity_id
_entity_poly.type
_entity_poly.pdbx_seq_one_letter_code
_entity_poly.pdbx_strand_id
1 'polypeptide(L)'
;MSPSFSRRGLFKVGALVLTAGAIGAAAPSAAALGPVRGTIIDFSAGVPSPQAIKNAGHMGAIRYVSDKRPGAAWMTGKPVTLKETKANAAAGLPTASVYQFGRAETADWKQGAAGAAVHAPKAIALHKKAGGPTNRPIYIAIDDNPTREQYTRQIRPYLQAFSKTLELAGYQTGIYGNYSTIEWAIQDGIGKYFWMHDWGSNGKIHPRTTIHQLPHGKQQTIGGVIVDVNEVYAEDWGQWTPGKSAAPAPAKKPTAKKPQPKPQPQPQTKAPSNGSSDLVNQLSSQLQSTHPELPELPQVTANGVSFNGKTLSNDQIRQLAKIVAETVSKAR
;
A
#
# COMPACT_ATOMS: atom_id res chain seq x y z
N MET A 1 68.81 8.38 -16.15
CA MET A 1 69.21 7.70 -14.90
C MET A 1 68.13 7.96 -13.88
N SER A 2 67.37 6.94 -13.47
CA SER A 2 66.47 7.01 -12.32
C SER A 2 67.27 6.92 -11.02
N PRO A 3 66.74 7.48 -9.93
CA PRO A 3 66.31 6.59 -8.86
C PRO A 3 64.88 6.87 -8.38
N SER A 4 64.30 5.79 -7.88
CA SER A 4 62.94 5.60 -7.34
C SER A 4 62.94 5.67 -5.81
N PHE A 5 61.71 5.72 -5.26
CA PHE A 5 61.26 5.49 -3.87
C PHE A 5 61.17 6.74 -2.98
N SER A 6 60.15 6.94 -2.12
CA SER A 6 59.12 6.03 -1.59
C SER A 6 57.88 6.80 -1.11
N ARG A 7 56.71 6.12 -1.19
CA ARG A 7 55.47 6.48 -0.50
C ARG A 7 55.53 5.98 0.94
N ARG A 8 55.63 6.86 1.94
CA ARG A 8 55.00 6.75 3.28
C ARG A 8 55.51 7.85 4.21
N GLY A 9 54.54 8.58 4.78
CA GLY A 9 54.70 9.32 6.02
C GLY A 9 54.83 10.82 5.82
N LEU A 10 53.79 11.58 6.19
CA LEU A 10 53.92 12.80 6.99
C LEU A 10 52.52 13.26 7.45
N PHE A 11 52.20 12.94 8.71
CA PHE A 11 51.68 13.84 9.75
C PHE A 11 50.55 14.84 9.39
N LYS A 12 49.33 14.66 9.92
CA LYS A 12 48.84 15.12 11.24
C LYS A 12 48.36 16.59 11.29
N VAL A 13 47.16 16.72 11.85
CA VAL A 13 46.50 17.89 12.49
C VAL A 13 45.83 18.92 11.59
N GLY A 14 44.52 19.02 11.79
CA GLY A 14 43.68 20.14 11.36
C GLY A 14 42.31 20.05 12.04
N ALA A 15 42.28 20.11 13.38
CA ALA A 15 41.02 20.30 14.11
C ALA A 15 40.59 21.75 13.97
N LEU A 16 39.58 22.02 13.14
CA LEU A 16 38.87 23.30 13.13
C LEU A 16 37.50 23.08 13.76
N VAL A 17 37.33 23.60 14.97
CA VAL A 17 36.03 23.74 15.64
C VAL A 17 35.33 24.94 15.02
N LEU A 18 34.21 24.69 14.32
CA LEU A 18 33.23 25.72 13.97
C LEU A 18 31.90 25.36 14.64
N THR A 19 31.62 26.04 15.75
CA THR A 19 30.30 26.14 16.36
C THR A 19 29.55 27.32 15.76
N ALA A 20 28.57 27.07 14.89
CA ALA A 20 27.44 27.96 14.64
C ALA A 20 26.33 27.17 13.90
N GLY A 21 25.09 27.38 14.31
CA GLY A 21 23.94 26.51 14.04
C GLY A 21 23.64 26.24 12.57
N ALA A 22 23.28 24.99 12.30
CA ALA A 22 22.51 24.59 11.13
C ALA A 22 21.43 23.62 11.59
N ILE A 23 20.21 23.91 11.13
CA ILE A 23 19.02 23.08 11.15
C ILE A 23 19.42 21.61 10.94
N GLY A 24 18.83 20.70 11.73
CA GLY A 24 19.06 19.27 11.60
C GLY A 24 18.75 18.77 10.20
N ALA A 25 19.73 18.83 9.31
CA ALA A 25 19.79 18.02 8.12
C ALA A 25 19.99 16.60 8.65
N ALA A 26 18.93 15.79 8.59
CA ALA A 26 19.09 14.36 8.66
C ALA A 26 20.20 14.00 7.68
N ALA A 27 21.31 13.47 8.18
CA ALA A 27 22.40 12.97 7.35
C ALA A 27 21.78 12.07 6.26
N PRO A 28 22.30 12.05 5.03
CA PRO A 28 21.83 11.11 4.03
C PRO A 28 22.01 9.71 4.60
N SER A 29 20.92 9.11 5.08
CA SER A 29 20.90 7.70 5.40
C SER A 29 21.08 7.03 4.05
N ALA A 30 22.27 6.49 3.80
CA ALA A 30 22.48 5.59 2.68
C ALA A 30 21.44 4.48 2.85
N ALA A 31 20.34 4.58 2.11
CA ALA A 31 19.28 3.59 2.14
C ALA A 31 19.78 2.39 1.33
N ALA A 32 20.72 1.65 1.89
CA ALA A 32 21.09 0.36 1.36
C ALA A 32 19.91 -0.57 1.60
N LEU A 33 19.41 -1.17 0.52
CA LEU A 33 18.25 -2.08 0.51
C LEU A 33 18.38 -3.24 1.51
N GLY A 34 19.61 -3.57 1.90
CA GLY A 34 19.96 -4.72 2.72
C GLY A 34 20.21 -5.97 1.87
N PRO A 35 20.75 -7.05 2.46
CA PRO A 35 20.90 -8.32 1.76
C PRO A 35 19.53 -8.97 1.50
N VAL A 36 19.45 -9.77 0.44
CA VAL A 36 18.30 -10.67 0.21
C VAL A 36 18.21 -11.66 1.36
N ARG A 37 17.03 -11.75 1.99
CA ARG A 37 16.74 -12.62 3.14
C ARG A 37 16.16 -13.96 2.75
N GLY A 38 15.67 -14.07 1.52
CA GLY A 38 15.03 -15.26 0.98
C GLY A 38 14.14 -14.90 -0.20
N THR A 39 13.41 -15.89 -0.71
CA THR A 39 12.47 -15.70 -1.81
C THR A 39 11.06 -16.11 -1.43
N ILE A 40 10.10 -15.40 -1.99
CA ILE A 40 8.67 -15.74 -1.95
C ILE A 40 8.15 -15.84 -3.38
N ILE A 41 6.97 -16.41 -3.54
CA ILE A 41 6.35 -16.58 -4.85
C ILE A 41 5.00 -15.90 -4.96
N ASP A 42 4.63 -15.52 -6.17
CA ASP A 42 3.25 -15.17 -6.51
C ASP A 42 2.81 -15.95 -7.75
N PHE A 43 1.50 -16.23 -7.84
CA PHE A 43 0.97 -17.14 -8.84
C PHE A 43 -0.54 -16.97 -9.02
N SER A 44 -1.01 -17.17 -10.25
CA SER A 44 -2.43 -17.02 -10.60
C SER A 44 -3.04 -18.24 -11.30
N ALA A 45 -2.24 -19.05 -12.01
CA ALA A 45 -2.73 -20.16 -12.84
C ALA A 45 -3.13 -21.43 -12.06
N GLY A 46 -2.77 -21.51 -10.78
CA GLY A 46 -2.98 -22.68 -9.92
C GLY A 46 -2.59 -22.38 -8.48
N VAL A 47 -2.57 -23.40 -7.62
CA VAL A 47 -2.10 -23.29 -6.23
C VAL A 47 -1.11 -24.43 -5.97
N PRO A 48 0.21 -24.18 -5.93
CA PRO A 48 1.19 -25.17 -5.52
C PRO A 48 0.91 -25.66 -4.09
N SER A 49 1.24 -26.93 -3.80
CA SER A 49 1.11 -27.43 -2.43
C SER A 49 2.13 -26.75 -1.50
N PRO A 50 1.80 -26.55 -0.20
CA PRO A 50 2.74 -25.95 0.75
C PRO A 50 4.09 -26.70 0.79
N GLN A 51 4.07 -28.03 0.71
CA GLN A 51 5.30 -28.83 0.69
C GLN A 51 6.14 -28.57 -0.57
N ALA A 52 5.50 -28.43 -1.74
CA ALA A 52 6.21 -28.10 -2.98
C ALA A 52 6.89 -26.73 -2.90
N ILE A 53 6.21 -25.73 -2.29
CA ILE A 53 6.77 -24.39 -2.06
C ILE A 53 8.01 -24.47 -1.15
N LYS A 54 7.94 -25.22 -0.04
CA LYS A 54 9.11 -25.42 0.84
C LYS A 54 10.25 -26.15 0.16
N ASN A 55 9.96 -27.21 -0.59
CA ASN A 55 10.97 -27.99 -1.30
C ASN A 55 11.68 -27.16 -2.37
N ALA A 56 10.98 -26.19 -2.98
CA ALA A 56 11.57 -25.21 -3.90
C ALA A 56 12.41 -24.13 -3.20
N GLY A 57 12.44 -24.11 -1.85
CA GLY A 57 13.27 -23.19 -1.07
C GLY A 57 12.64 -21.83 -0.78
N HIS A 58 11.35 -21.64 -1.05
CA HIS A 58 10.67 -20.38 -0.78
C HIS A 58 10.14 -20.30 0.65
N MET A 59 10.18 -19.09 1.20
CA MET A 59 9.80 -18.82 2.59
C MET A 59 8.34 -18.37 2.76
N GLY A 60 7.56 -18.25 1.68
CA GLY A 60 6.19 -17.76 1.72
C GLY A 60 5.63 -17.42 0.34
N ALA A 61 4.47 -16.78 0.31
CA ALA A 61 3.84 -16.35 -0.94
C ALA A 61 3.08 -15.02 -0.82
N ILE A 62 3.01 -14.26 -1.92
CA ILE A 62 2.08 -13.14 -2.08
C ILE A 62 0.87 -13.65 -2.86
N ARG A 63 -0.32 -13.43 -2.31
CA ARG A 63 -1.54 -14.08 -2.78
C ARG A 63 -2.64 -13.08 -3.12
N TYR A 64 -3.36 -13.37 -4.20
CA TYR A 64 -4.36 -12.46 -4.77
C TYR A 64 -5.64 -12.45 -3.95
N VAL A 65 -5.95 -11.30 -3.37
CA VAL A 65 -7.25 -10.98 -2.75
C VAL A 65 -8.16 -10.30 -3.77
N SER A 66 -8.20 -10.83 -4.99
CA SER A 66 -8.99 -10.33 -6.11
C SER A 66 -9.67 -11.49 -6.85
N ASP A 67 -10.80 -11.20 -7.50
CA ASP A 67 -11.50 -12.16 -8.35
C ASP A 67 -10.78 -12.36 -9.69
N LYS A 68 -11.19 -13.41 -10.42
CA LYS A 68 -10.79 -13.61 -11.81
C LYS A 68 -11.50 -12.57 -12.67
N ARG A 69 -10.77 -11.86 -13.53
CA ARG A 69 -11.38 -10.98 -14.54
C ARG A 69 -12.09 -11.78 -15.64
N PRO A 70 -13.01 -11.17 -16.40
CA PRO A 70 -13.63 -11.79 -17.57
C PRO A 70 -12.59 -12.39 -18.53
N GLY A 71 -12.90 -13.57 -19.09
CA GLY A 71 -12.01 -14.29 -20.00
C GLY A 71 -10.79 -14.95 -19.35
N ALA A 72 -10.62 -14.85 -18.02
CA ALA A 72 -9.47 -15.41 -17.30
C ALA A 72 -9.84 -16.56 -16.35
N ALA A 73 -10.74 -17.45 -16.77
CA ALA A 73 -11.18 -18.60 -15.96
C ALA A 73 -10.02 -19.50 -15.48
N TRP A 74 -8.95 -19.55 -16.28
CA TRP A 74 -7.69 -20.25 -16.02
C TRP A 74 -6.93 -19.73 -14.78
N MET A 75 -7.25 -18.53 -14.26
CA MET A 75 -6.65 -17.99 -13.05
C MET A 75 -7.16 -18.68 -11.77
N THR A 76 -7.00 -20.01 -11.69
CA THR A 76 -7.55 -20.83 -10.60
C THR A 76 -6.93 -20.54 -9.23
N GLY A 77 -5.80 -19.84 -9.18
CA GLY A 77 -5.20 -19.29 -7.96
C GLY A 77 -5.82 -17.97 -7.47
N LYS A 78 -6.92 -17.48 -8.08
CA LYS A 78 -7.63 -16.28 -7.63
C LYS A 78 -9.10 -16.59 -7.29
N PRO A 79 -9.63 -16.10 -6.15
CA PRO A 79 -8.92 -15.49 -5.01
C PRO A 79 -8.25 -16.54 -4.11
N VAL A 80 -7.29 -16.09 -3.29
CA VAL A 80 -6.74 -16.88 -2.17
C VAL A 80 -7.83 -17.32 -1.19
N THR A 81 -7.71 -18.53 -0.65
CA THR A 81 -8.73 -19.11 0.24
C THR A 81 -8.21 -19.31 1.67
N LEU A 82 -9.12 -19.40 2.64
CA LEU A 82 -8.77 -19.75 4.02
C LEU A 82 -8.17 -21.17 4.12
N LYS A 83 -8.61 -22.10 3.26
CA LYS A 83 -8.05 -23.46 3.21
C LYS A 83 -6.57 -23.40 2.82
N GLU A 84 -6.26 -22.63 1.79
CA GLU A 84 -4.89 -22.41 1.31
C GLU A 84 -4.02 -21.76 2.39
N THR A 85 -4.47 -20.66 3.00
CA THR A 85 -3.67 -19.92 3.98
C THR A 85 -3.44 -20.71 5.26
N LYS A 86 -4.41 -21.53 5.70
CA LYS A 86 -4.23 -22.47 6.82
C LYS A 86 -3.24 -23.58 6.48
N ALA A 87 -3.28 -24.11 5.25
CA ALA A 87 -2.32 -25.13 4.80
C ALA A 87 -0.89 -24.56 4.72
N ASN A 88 -0.74 -23.35 4.18
CA ASN A 88 0.53 -22.63 4.17
C ASN A 88 1.03 -22.36 5.60
N ALA A 89 0.15 -21.88 6.48
CA ALA A 89 0.47 -21.64 7.89
C ALA A 89 0.98 -22.89 8.61
N ALA A 90 0.31 -24.04 8.41
CA ALA A 90 0.72 -25.32 9.00
C ALA A 90 2.10 -25.76 8.51
N ALA A 91 2.49 -25.37 7.30
CA ALA A 91 3.81 -25.61 6.74
C ALA A 91 4.86 -24.56 7.16
N GLY A 92 4.48 -23.52 7.92
CA GLY A 92 5.36 -22.40 8.28
C GLY A 92 5.61 -21.42 7.13
N LEU A 93 4.71 -21.36 6.15
CA LEU A 93 4.76 -20.44 5.01
C LEU A 93 3.79 -19.26 5.25
N PRO A 94 4.26 -18.10 5.71
CA PRO A 94 3.42 -16.90 5.80
C PRO A 94 2.98 -16.38 4.42
N THR A 95 1.91 -15.60 4.42
CA THR A 95 1.27 -15.05 3.22
C THR A 95 1.25 -13.52 3.28
N ALA A 96 1.45 -12.81 2.17
CA ALA A 96 1.04 -11.41 2.02
C ALA A 96 -0.10 -11.30 1.00
N SER A 97 -0.79 -10.15 0.98
CA SER A 97 -1.95 -9.94 0.11
C SER A 97 -1.67 -8.92 -0.97
N VAL A 98 -2.06 -9.23 -2.21
CA VAL A 98 -2.07 -8.28 -3.34
C VAL A 98 -3.46 -8.21 -3.95
N TYR A 99 -3.88 -7.01 -4.37
CA TYR A 99 -5.07 -6.82 -5.18
C TYR A 99 -4.67 -6.47 -6.61
N GLN A 100 -5.12 -7.29 -7.56
CA GLN A 100 -5.09 -7.01 -8.99
C GLN A 100 -6.23 -7.76 -9.68
N PHE A 101 -7.20 -7.04 -10.23
CA PHE A 101 -8.31 -7.62 -10.97
C PHE A 101 -8.07 -7.54 -12.49
N GLY A 102 -8.01 -6.34 -13.03
CA GLY A 102 -7.80 -6.05 -14.44
C GLY A 102 -6.34 -6.15 -14.89
N ARG A 103 -6.11 -5.80 -16.16
CA ARG A 103 -4.78 -5.65 -16.79
C ARG A 103 -4.86 -4.75 -18.01
N ALA A 104 -3.76 -4.11 -18.39
CA ALA A 104 -3.61 -3.35 -19.63
C ALA A 104 -4.81 -2.39 -19.89
N GLU A 105 -5.63 -2.63 -20.91
CA GLU A 105 -6.80 -1.81 -21.27
C GLU A 105 -7.78 -1.66 -20.09
N THR A 106 -7.87 -2.70 -19.26
CA THR A 106 -8.76 -2.81 -18.10
C THR A 106 -8.04 -2.60 -16.77
N ALA A 107 -6.81 -2.06 -16.77
CA ALA A 107 -6.04 -1.89 -15.55
C ALA A 107 -6.81 -1.11 -14.47
N ASP A 108 -6.71 -1.60 -13.23
CA ASP A 108 -7.59 -1.20 -12.11
C ASP A 108 -7.55 0.30 -11.80
N TRP A 109 -6.38 0.92 -12.03
CA TRP A 109 -6.09 2.32 -11.72
C TRP A 109 -6.64 3.31 -12.75
N LYS A 110 -7.07 2.85 -13.94
CA LYS A 110 -7.47 3.75 -15.04
C LYS A 110 -8.66 4.65 -14.70
N GLN A 111 -9.54 4.19 -13.81
CA GLN A 111 -10.72 4.94 -13.37
C GLN A 111 -10.43 5.84 -12.14
N GLY A 112 -9.16 5.99 -11.74
CA GLY A 112 -8.78 6.83 -10.61
C GLY A 112 -9.51 6.45 -9.32
N ALA A 113 -9.96 7.44 -8.56
CA ALA A 113 -10.68 7.22 -7.32
C ALA A 113 -11.98 6.39 -7.48
N ALA A 114 -12.67 6.50 -8.62
CA ALA A 114 -13.87 5.70 -8.89
C ALA A 114 -13.55 4.20 -9.00
N GLY A 115 -12.40 3.86 -9.58
CA GLY A 115 -11.91 2.47 -9.58
C GLY A 115 -11.62 1.96 -8.16
N ALA A 116 -11.03 2.80 -7.31
CA ALA A 116 -10.73 2.43 -5.93
C ALA A 116 -11.99 2.14 -5.10
N ALA A 117 -13.08 2.88 -5.33
CA ALA A 117 -14.37 2.65 -4.67
C ALA A 117 -14.95 1.25 -4.96
N VAL A 118 -14.60 0.65 -6.10
CA VAL A 118 -14.99 -0.72 -6.46
C VAL A 118 -13.99 -1.74 -5.91
N HIS A 119 -12.70 -1.46 -6.03
CA HIS A 119 -11.63 -2.42 -5.79
C HIS A 119 -11.28 -2.60 -4.30
N ALA A 120 -11.22 -1.51 -3.54
CA ALA A 120 -10.80 -1.57 -2.13
C ALA A 120 -11.75 -2.40 -1.25
N PRO A 121 -13.10 -2.26 -1.34
CA PRO A 121 -14.01 -3.11 -0.56
C PRO A 121 -13.87 -4.59 -0.89
N LYS A 122 -13.65 -4.94 -2.17
CA LYS A 122 -13.42 -6.35 -2.60
C LYS A 122 -12.13 -6.90 -2.02
N ALA A 123 -11.05 -6.12 -2.08
CA ALA A 123 -9.75 -6.50 -1.52
C ALA A 123 -9.85 -6.81 -0.03
N ILE A 124 -10.52 -5.94 0.73
CA ILE A 124 -10.74 -6.10 2.18
C ILE A 124 -11.58 -7.35 2.46
N ALA A 125 -12.67 -7.54 1.73
CA ALA A 125 -13.56 -8.68 1.92
C ALA A 125 -12.83 -10.01 1.66
N LEU A 126 -12.05 -10.09 0.57
CA LEU A 126 -11.31 -11.28 0.19
C LEU A 126 -10.12 -11.55 1.13
N HIS A 127 -9.39 -10.51 1.54
CA HIS A 127 -8.34 -10.62 2.55
C HIS A 127 -8.89 -11.20 3.87
N LYS A 128 -9.98 -10.63 4.37
CA LYS A 128 -10.65 -11.12 5.58
C LYS A 128 -11.16 -12.55 5.41
N LYS A 129 -11.78 -12.87 4.28
CA LYS A 129 -12.29 -14.24 3.97
C LYS A 129 -11.16 -15.27 3.94
N ALA A 130 -9.95 -14.88 3.53
CA ALA A 130 -8.77 -15.73 3.54
C ALA A 130 -8.09 -15.83 4.92
N GLY A 131 -8.65 -15.19 5.96
CA GLY A 131 -8.10 -15.18 7.31
C GLY A 131 -7.02 -14.13 7.55
N GLY A 132 -6.86 -13.17 6.64
CA GLY A 132 -5.93 -12.06 6.79
C GLY A 132 -6.32 -11.15 7.96
N PRO A 133 -5.39 -10.84 8.88
CA PRO A 133 -5.65 -9.96 10.01
C PRO A 133 -5.52 -8.49 9.63
N THR A 134 -6.16 -7.62 10.41
CA THR A 134 -5.91 -6.17 10.36
C THR A 134 -4.45 -5.84 10.72
N ASN A 135 -4.04 -4.59 10.49
CA ASN A 135 -2.68 -4.09 10.68
C ASN A 135 -1.65 -4.84 9.81
N ARG A 136 -2.07 -5.28 8.63
CA ARG A 136 -1.24 -5.85 7.56
C ARG A 136 -1.52 -5.14 6.25
N PRO A 137 -0.54 -5.06 5.34
CA PRO A 137 -0.76 -4.41 4.06
C PRO A 137 -1.58 -5.28 3.11
N ILE A 138 -2.34 -4.59 2.26
CA ILE A 138 -2.73 -5.11 0.96
C ILE A 138 -1.92 -4.33 -0.08
N TYR A 139 -1.12 -5.03 -0.88
CA TYR A 139 -0.40 -4.45 -2.00
C TYR A 139 -1.39 -4.11 -3.12
N ILE A 140 -1.48 -2.83 -3.47
CA ILE A 140 -2.30 -2.36 -4.59
C ILE A 140 -1.43 -2.45 -5.85
N ALA A 141 -1.87 -3.22 -6.84
CA ALA A 141 -1.08 -3.44 -8.05
C ALA A 141 -1.25 -2.32 -9.07
N ILE A 142 -0.12 -1.69 -9.41
CA ILE A 142 0.07 -0.89 -10.62
C ILE A 142 0.92 -1.72 -11.57
N ASP A 143 0.28 -2.66 -12.26
CA ASP A 143 0.94 -3.64 -13.15
C ASP A 143 1.18 -3.06 -14.56
N ASP A 144 1.83 -1.90 -14.60
CA ASP A 144 2.04 -1.11 -15.81
C ASP A 144 3.37 -0.33 -15.73
N ASN A 145 3.83 0.20 -16.86
CA ASN A 145 4.87 1.23 -16.91
C ASN A 145 4.24 2.60 -17.24
N PRO A 146 3.67 3.29 -16.23
CA PRO A 146 2.92 4.52 -16.47
C PRO A 146 3.81 5.72 -16.76
N THR A 147 3.28 6.66 -17.54
CA THR A 147 3.85 8.00 -17.65
C THR A 147 3.59 8.79 -16.36
N ARG A 148 4.33 9.89 -16.15
CA ARG A 148 4.09 10.79 -15.02
C ARG A 148 2.68 11.41 -15.05
N GLU A 149 2.12 11.60 -16.24
CA GLU A 149 0.77 12.13 -16.41
C GLU A 149 -0.30 11.11 -16.00
N GLN A 150 -0.17 9.85 -16.44
CA GLN A 150 -1.04 8.75 -15.99
C GLN A 150 -0.94 8.59 -14.47
N TYR A 151 0.26 8.71 -13.91
CA TYR A 151 0.42 8.71 -12.46
C TYR A 151 -0.39 9.84 -11.80
N THR A 152 -0.17 11.07 -12.24
CA THR A 152 -0.75 12.27 -11.63
C THR A 152 -2.28 12.30 -11.72
N ARG A 153 -2.83 11.89 -12.87
CA ARG A 153 -4.27 11.97 -13.18
C ARG A 153 -5.06 10.73 -12.79
N GLN A 154 -4.46 9.55 -12.75
CA GLN A 154 -5.19 8.28 -12.56
C GLN A 154 -4.66 7.48 -11.38
N ILE A 155 -3.37 7.16 -11.35
CA ILE A 155 -2.82 6.26 -10.32
C ILE A 155 -2.81 6.92 -8.94
N ARG A 156 -2.37 8.18 -8.83
CA ARG A 156 -2.34 8.92 -7.57
C ARG A 156 -3.73 8.99 -6.90
N PRO A 157 -4.81 9.46 -7.56
CA PRO A 157 -6.13 9.43 -6.94
C PRO A 157 -6.65 8.02 -6.66
N TYR A 158 -6.32 7.02 -7.49
CA TYR A 158 -6.63 5.61 -7.21
C TYR A 158 -5.96 5.13 -5.92
N LEU A 159 -4.64 5.31 -5.79
CA LEU A 159 -3.87 4.90 -4.62
C LEU A 159 -4.29 5.65 -3.36
N GLN A 160 -4.60 6.94 -3.43
CA GLN A 160 -5.07 7.74 -2.29
C GLN A 160 -6.43 7.22 -1.77
N ALA A 161 -7.41 7.04 -2.66
CA ALA A 161 -8.74 6.57 -2.28
C ALA A 161 -8.72 5.13 -1.76
N PHE A 162 -7.94 4.25 -2.39
CA PHE A 162 -7.79 2.87 -1.95
C PHE A 162 -7.08 2.83 -0.58
N SER A 163 -5.97 3.55 -0.42
CA SER A 163 -5.24 3.64 0.85
C SER A 163 -6.10 4.16 1.98
N LYS A 164 -6.93 5.18 1.73
CA LYS A 164 -7.83 5.70 2.76
C LYS A 164 -8.86 4.66 3.19
N THR A 165 -9.40 3.90 2.23
CA THR A 165 -10.35 2.82 2.52
C THR A 165 -9.70 1.69 3.34
N LEU A 166 -8.45 1.33 3.03
CA LEU A 166 -7.68 0.36 3.81
C LEU A 166 -7.44 0.86 5.24
N GLU A 167 -7.00 2.10 5.40
CA GLU A 167 -6.76 2.73 6.71
C GLU A 167 -8.02 2.71 7.58
N LEU A 168 -9.17 3.13 7.03
CA LEU A 168 -10.45 3.13 7.73
C LEU A 168 -10.90 1.73 8.16
N ALA A 169 -10.50 0.70 7.41
CA ALA A 169 -10.77 -0.70 7.72
C ALA A 169 -9.68 -1.35 8.61
N GLY A 170 -8.68 -0.58 9.07
CA GLY A 170 -7.62 -1.05 9.96
C GLY A 170 -6.47 -1.76 9.26
N TYR A 171 -6.31 -1.63 7.94
CA TYR A 171 -5.23 -2.21 7.16
C TYR A 171 -4.16 -1.16 6.81
N GLN A 172 -3.05 -1.65 6.25
CA GLN A 172 -1.96 -0.80 5.78
C GLN A 172 -1.92 -0.80 4.24
N THR A 173 -1.27 0.20 3.65
CA THR A 173 -1.09 0.27 2.19
C THR A 173 0.25 -0.35 1.79
N GLY A 174 0.21 -1.36 0.94
CA GLY A 174 1.33 -1.75 0.10
C GLY A 174 1.13 -1.27 -1.34
N ILE A 175 2.21 -1.09 -2.09
CA ILE A 175 2.15 -0.76 -3.53
C ILE A 175 3.00 -1.77 -4.29
N TYR A 176 2.42 -2.40 -5.30
CA TYR A 176 3.16 -3.09 -6.35
C TYR A 176 3.32 -2.16 -7.56
N GLY A 177 4.55 -1.92 -8.01
CA GLY A 177 4.81 -0.99 -9.11
C GLY A 177 6.29 -0.91 -9.50
N ASN A 178 6.59 -0.23 -10.61
CA ASN A 178 7.98 0.01 -11.01
C ASN A 178 8.67 1.08 -10.16
N TYR A 179 9.97 1.28 -10.40
CA TYR A 179 10.80 2.26 -9.68
C TYR A 179 10.12 3.64 -9.61
N SER A 180 9.73 4.17 -10.76
CA SER A 180 9.18 5.53 -10.87
C SER A 180 7.84 5.66 -10.13
N THR A 181 6.96 4.68 -10.26
CA THR A 181 5.67 4.66 -9.57
C THR A 181 5.85 4.64 -8.06
N ILE A 182 6.77 3.81 -7.55
CA ILE A 182 7.11 3.73 -6.13
C ILE A 182 7.69 5.06 -5.65
N GLU A 183 8.65 5.64 -6.38
CA GLU A 183 9.27 6.92 -6.07
C GLU A 183 8.22 8.05 -5.97
N TRP A 184 7.32 8.14 -6.96
CA TRP A 184 6.28 9.17 -6.95
C TRP A 184 5.27 8.98 -5.82
N ALA A 185 4.86 7.73 -5.55
CA ALA A 185 3.98 7.43 -4.42
C ALA A 185 4.62 7.83 -3.08
N ILE A 186 5.92 7.58 -2.92
CA ILE A 186 6.67 7.98 -1.73
C ILE A 186 6.74 9.50 -1.58
N GLN A 187 7.00 10.22 -2.67
CA GLN A 187 7.01 11.69 -2.68
C GLN A 187 5.65 12.28 -2.29
N ASP A 188 4.56 11.60 -2.67
CA ASP A 188 3.19 11.97 -2.31
C ASP A 188 2.75 11.43 -0.92
N GLY A 189 3.63 10.73 -0.19
CA GLY A 189 3.34 10.17 1.13
C GLY A 189 2.39 8.97 1.13
N ILE A 190 2.27 8.26 0.00
CA ILE A 190 1.37 7.13 -0.19
C ILE A 190 2.16 5.81 -0.07
N GLY A 191 1.62 4.86 0.70
CA GLY A 191 2.21 3.54 0.87
C GLY A 191 3.19 3.42 2.04
N LYS A 192 3.23 2.23 2.63
CA LYS A 192 4.17 1.86 3.69
C LYS A 192 5.07 0.69 3.28
N TYR A 193 4.58 -0.18 2.40
CA TYR A 193 5.29 -1.33 1.87
C TYR A 193 5.38 -1.23 0.35
N PHE A 194 6.50 -1.66 -0.22
CA PHE A 194 6.77 -1.49 -1.65
C PHE A 194 7.28 -2.81 -2.23
N TRP A 195 6.52 -3.34 -3.17
CA TRP A 195 6.85 -4.50 -3.97
C TRP A 195 7.16 -4.01 -5.38
N MET A 196 8.38 -4.20 -5.83
CA MET A 196 8.86 -3.64 -7.08
C MET A 196 8.82 -4.64 -8.23
N HIS A 197 8.44 -4.19 -9.42
CA HIS A 197 8.67 -4.90 -10.68
C HIS A 197 9.65 -4.14 -11.60
N ASP A 198 10.17 -4.83 -12.61
CA ASP A 198 11.23 -4.31 -13.47
C ASP A 198 10.74 -3.50 -14.67
N TRP A 199 9.47 -3.63 -15.07
CA TRP A 199 8.94 -2.93 -16.24
C TRP A 199 9.02 -1.39 -16.10
N GLY A 200 9.97 -0.78 -16.83
CA GLY A 200 10.23 0.66 -16.76
C GLY A 200 11.23 1.11 -15.68
N SER A 201 11.83 0.15 -14.96
CA SER A 201 12.76 0.43 -13.84
C SER A 201 14.21 0.65 -14.28
N ASN A 202 14.56 0.38 -15.55
CA ASN A 202 15.88 0.63 -16.14
C ASN A 202 17.05 0.02 -15.34
N GLY A 203 16.88 -1.20 -14.83
CA GLY A 203 17.88 -1.93 -14.04
C GLY A 203 18.13 -1.36 -12.63
N LYS A 204 17.34 -0.38 -12.18
CA LYS A 204 17.44 0.17 -10.82
C LYS A 204 16.56 -0.62 -9.87
N ILE A 205 16.98 -0.70 -8.61
CA ILE A 205 16.13 -1.17 -7.50
C ILE A 205 15.92 -0.01 -6.53
N HIS A 206 14.66 0.25 -6.19
CA HIS A 206 14.31 1.36 -5.32
C HIS A 206 14.70 1.06 -3.86
N PRO A 207 15.43 1.93 -3.15
CA PRO A 207 16.02 1.63 -1.83
C PRO A 207 15.01 1.41 -0.69
N ARG A 208 13.74 1.78 -0.90
CA ARG A 208 12.63 1.48 0.03
C ARG A 208 11.82 0.23 -0.31
N THR A 209 12.22 -0.52 -1.33
CA THR A 209 11.56 -1.75 -1.71
C THR A 209 11.78 -2.82 -0.64
N THR A 210 10.69 -3.48 -0.22
CA THR A 210 10.74 -4.63 0.70
C THR A 210 10.78 -5.96 -0.05
N ILE A 211 10.26 -5.97 -1.28
CA ILE A 211 10.13 -7.16 -2.14
C ILE A 211 10.41 -6.77 -3.58
N HIS A 212 11.21 -7.53 -4.33
CA HIS A 212 11.47 -7.29 -5.76
C HIS A 212 11.10 -8.53 -6.57
N GLN A 213 10.19 -8.39 -7.53
CA GLN A 213 9.87 -9.45 -8.47
C GLN A 213 10.99 -9.60 -9.50
N LEU A 214 11.50 -10.82 -9.63
CA LEU A 214 12.48 -11.15 -10.66
C LEU A 214 11.83 -11.15 -12.05
N PRO A 215 12.58 -10.87 -13.13
CA PRO A 215 12.03 -10.79 -14.47
C PRO A 215 11.42 -12.13 -14.92
N HIS A 216 10.44 -12.09 -15.83
CA HIS A 216 9.71 -13.27 -16.34
C HIS A 216 10.60 -14.47 -16.73
N GLY A 217 11.81 -14.24 -17.24
CA GLY A 217 12.78 -15.31 -17.54
C GLY A 217 13.33 -16.07 -16.32
N LYS A 218 12.94 -15.69 -15.10
CA LYS A 218 13.28 -16.31 -13.82
C LYS A 218 12.07 -16.99 -13.15
N GLN A 219 10.94 -17.09 -13.84
CA GLN A 219 9.79 -17.87 -13.38
C GLN A 219 10.18 -19.33 -13.13
N GLN A 220 9.46 -19.97 -12.22
CA GLN A 220 9.65 -21.38 -11.87
C GLN A 220 8.35 -22.15 -12.04
N THR A 221 8.45 -23.46 -12.23
CA THR A 221 7.30 -24.37 -12.19
C THR A 221 7.35 -25.19 -10.91
N ILE A 222 6.40 -24.97 -10.01
CA ILE A 222 6.34 -25.63 -8.70
C ILE A 222 5.03 -26.41 -8.62
N GLY A 223 5.13 -27.74 -8.49
CA GLY A 223 3.95 -28.61 -8.44
C GLY A 223 3.04 -28.47 -9.68
N GLY A 224 3.64 -28.21 -10.85
CA GLY A 224 2.92 -28.02 -12.11
C GLY A 224 2.32 -26.61 -12.32
N VAL A 225 2.59 -25.66 -11.43
CA VAL A 225 2.10 -24.28 -11.52
C VAL A 225 3.26 -23.34 -11.83
N ILE A 226 3.10 -22.48 -12.83
CA ILE A 226 4.05 -21.40 -13.12
C ILE A 226 3.90 -20.31 -12.04
N VAL A 227 5.02 -19.91 -11.46
CA VAL A 227 5.10 -18.92 -10.40
C VAL A 227 6.15 -17.86 -10.74
N ASP A 228 5.87 -16.63 -10.33
CA ASP A 228 6.83 -15.53 -10.31
C ASP A 228 7.64 -15.60 -9.01
N VAL A 229 8.96 -15.42 -9.12
CA VAL A 229 9.88 -15.46 -7.98
C VAL A 229 10.20 -14.05 -7.54
N ASN A 230 10.16 -13.80 -6.23
CA ASN A 230 10.37 -12.50 -5.63
C ASN A 230 11.45 -12.57 -4.56
N GLU A 231 12.43 -11.68 -4.61
CA GLU A 231 13.42 -11.50 -3.55
C GLU A 231 12.88 -10.62 -2.42
N VAL A 232 13.14 -11.00 -1.17
CA VAL A 232 12.70 -10.26 0.01
C VAL A 232 13.88 -9.61 0.72
N TYR A 233 13.75 -8.32 1.02
CA TYR A 233 14.80 -7.51 1.64
C TYR A 233 14.50 -7.13 3.10
N ALA A 234 13.24 -7.27 3.53
CA ALA A 234 12.77 -6.85 4.86
C ALA A 234 12.33 -8.04 5.73
N GLU A 235 12.47 -7.91 7.05
CA GLU A 235 11.88 -8.86 8.01
C GLU A 235 10.37 -8.78 8.03
N ASP A 236 9.81 -7.57 8.04
CA ASP A 236 8.38 -7.34 7.80
C ASP A 236 8.20 -6.88 6.36
N TRP A 237 7.82 -7.83 5.51
CA TRP A 237 7.44 -7.60 4.12
C TRP A 237 5.91 -7.63 3.98
N GLY A 238 5.17 -7.37 5.07
CA GLY A 238 3.71 -7.36 5.06
C GLY A 238 3.06 -8.73 5.26
N GLN A 239 3.84 -9.72 5.68
CA GLN A 239 3.39 -11.08 5.80
C GLN A 239 2.53 -11.31 7.04
N TRP A 240 1.65 -12.30 6.93
CA TRP A 240 0.69 -12.69 7.94
C TRP A 240 0.43 -14.19 7.95
N THR A 241 -0.20 -14.65 9.01
CA THR A 241 -0.63 -16.04 9.20
C THR A 241 -2.05 -16.02 9.76
N PRO A 242 -3.00 -16.79 9.23
CA PRO A 242 -4.37 -16.80 9.72
C PRO A 242 -4.43 -17.14 11.20
N GLY A 243 -5.26 -16.42 11.95
CA GLY A 243 -5.43 -16.61 13.40
C GLY A 243 -4.30 -16.04 14.27
N LYS A 244 -3.22 -15.49 13.70
CA LYS A 244 -2.23 -14.72 14.44
C LYS A 244 -2.56 -13.23 14.32
N SER A 245 -2.70 -12.55 15.45
CA SER A 245 -2.75 -11.08 15.46
C SER A 245 -1.41 -10.54 14.96
N ALA A 246 -1.45 -9.52 14.11
CA ALA A 246 -0.27 -8.76 13.76
C ALA A 246 0.42 -8.26 15.05
N ALA A 247 1.73 -8.46 15.18
CA ALA A 247 2.47 -7.91 16.31
C ALA A 247 2.20 -6.39 16.41
N PRO A 248 1.98 -5.83 17.61
CA PRO A 248 1.86 -4.39 17.77
C PRO A 248 3.08 -3.71 17.16
N ALA A 249 2.87 -2.59 16.46
CA ALA A 249 4.00 -1.74 16.09
C ALA A 249 4.78 -1.39 17.38
N PRO A 250 6.12 -1.40 17.36
CA PRO A 250 6.89 -1.04 18.55
C PRO A 250 6.41 0.31 19.07
N ALA A 251 5.99 0.33 20.35
CA ALA A 251 5.48 1.52 20.99
C ALA A 251 6.53 2.63 20.89
N LYS A 252 6.16 3.79 20.33
CA LYS A 252 6.97 5.00 20.50
C LYS A 252 7.11 5.23 22.00
N LYS A 253 8.36 5.21 22.52
CA LYS A 253 8.63 5.56 23.91
C LYS A 253 7.95 6.90 24.23
N PRO A 254 7.25 7.05 25.36
CA PRO A 254 6.63 8.32 25.73
C PRO A 254 7.73 9.37 25.85
N THR A 255 7.69 10.39 24.99
CA THR A 255 8.46 11.60 25.23
C THR A 255 7.84 12.31 26.43
N ALA A 256 8.65 12.55 27.45
CA ALA A 256 8.23 13.20 28.69
C ALA A 256 7.58 14.56 28.39
N LYS A 257 6.31 14.72 28.79
CA LYS A 257 5.61 16.02 28.73
C LYS A 257 6.25 16.99 29.72
N LYS A 258 6.74 18.13 29.23
CA LYS A 258 7.08 19.29 30.05
C LYS A 258 5.78 19.89 30.64
N PRO A 259 5.77 20.44 31.87
CA PRO A 259 4.54 20.91 32.51
C PRO A 259 3.94 22.12 31.78
N GLN A 260 2.64 22.07 31.48
CA GLN A 260 1.88 23.24 30.99
C GLN A 260 1.42 24.12 32.17
N PRO A 261 1.45 25.46 32.05
CA PRO A 261 0.85 26.37 33.03
C PRO A 261 -0.69 26.30 33.02
N LYS A 262 -1.31 26.64 34.15
CA LYS A 262 -2.78 26.62 34.36
C LYS A 262 -3.54 27.55 33.38
N PRO A 263 -4.80 27.23 33.02
CA PRO A 263 -5.60 28.04 32.09
C PRO A 263 -6.20 29.27 32.79
N GLN A 264 -6.07 30.44 32.17
CA GLN A 264 -6.95 31.60 32.42
C GLN A 264 -8.14 31.57 31.44
N PRO A 265 -9.30 32.16 31.79
CA PRO A 265 -10.49 32.10 30.95
C PRO A 265 -10.41 33.09 29.79
N GLN A 266 -10.75 32.64 28.57
CA GLN A 266 -10.99 33.51 27.41
C GLN A 266 -12.36 33.20 26.77
N PRO A 267 -12.95 34.19 26.06
CA PRO A 267 -14.38 34.22 25.74
C PRO A 267 -14.77 33.25 24.61
N GLN A 268 -16.03 32.82 24.65
CA GLN A 268 -16.64 31.92 23.68
C GLN A 268 -16.54 32.44 22.25
N THR A 269 -15.81 31.72 21.39
CA THR A 269 -15.94 31.78 19.93
C THR A 269 -16.15 30.37 19.37
N LYS A 270 -16.94 30.32 18.29
CA LYS A 270 -17.63 29.16 17.71
C LYS A 270 -16.71 27.98 17.34
N ALA A 271 -17.30 26.78 17.39
CA ALA A 271 -16.68 25.49 17.10
C ALA A 271 -15.96 25.43 15.72
N PRO A 272 -14.83 24.71 15.58
CA PRO A 272 -14.10 24.60 14.30
C PRO A 272 -14.81 23.65 13.33
N SER A 273 -14.77 23.97 12.03
CA SER A 273 -15.24 23.14 10.92
C SER A 273 -14.30 21.95 10.65
N ASN A 274 -14.89 20.86 10.16
CA ASN A 274 -14.21 19.62 9.79
C ASN A 274 -13.38 19.81 8.50
N GLY A 275 -12.05 19.92 8.61
CA GLY A 275 -11.17 20.17 7.46
C GLY A 275 -11.24 19.16 6.30
N SER A 276 -11.84 17.98 6.48
CA SER A 276 -12.05 17.02 5.38
C SER A 276 -13.33 17.28 4.56
N SER A 277 -14.40 17.81 5.16
CA SER A 277 -15.60 18.21 4.40
C SER A 277 -15.32 19.47 3.58
N ASP A 278 -14.51 20.38 4.12
CA ASP A 278 -14.17 21.64 3.47
C ASP A 278 -13.36 21.38 2.18
N LEU A 279 -12.43 20.42 2.21
CA LEU A 279 -11.69 19.99 1.01
C LEU A 279 -12.57 19.27 -0.03
N VAL A 280 -13.50 18.41 0.42
CA VAL A 280 -14.42 17.72 -0.50
C VAL A 280 -15.33 18.73 -1.20
N ASN A 281 -15.85 19.70 -0.44
CA ASN A 281 -16.70 20.75 -1.01
C ASN A 281 -15.90 21.67 -1.94
N GLN A 282 -14.67 22.05 -1.58
CA GLN A 282 -13.80 22.83 -2.47
C GLN A 282 -13.54 22.11 -3.79
N LEU A 283 -13.29 20.80 -3.76
CA LEU A 283 -13.07 20.00 -4.96
C LEU A 283 -14.35 19.89 -5.81
N SER A 284 -15.50 19.64 -5.18
CA SER A 284 -16.80 19.60 -5.85
C SER A 284 -17.14 20.95 -6.49
N SER A 285 -16.91 22.08 -5.80
CA SER A 285 -17.11 23.42 -6.34
C SER A 285 -16.16 23.72 -7.50
N GLN A 286 -14.89 23.33 -7.40
CA GLN A 286 -13.91 23.54 -8.46
C GLN A 286 -14.28 22.74 -9.73
N LEU A 287 -14.70 21.48 -9.57
CA LEU A 287 -15.18 20.64 -10.68
C LEU A 287 -16.44 21.22 -11.32
N GLN A 288 -17.44 21.63 -10.53
CA GLN A 288 -18.68 22.23 -11.06
C GLN A 288 -18.42 23.54 -11.80
N SER A 289 -17.47 24.36 -11.31
CA SER A 289 -17.07 25.61 -11.98
C SER A 289 -16.31 25.39 -13.29
N THR A 290 -15.58 24.28 -13.39
CA THR A 290 -14.79 23.95 -14.59
C THR A 290 -15.64 23.22 -15.64
N HIS A 291 -16.70 22.55 -15.19
CA HIS A 291 -17.58 21.70 -16.01
C HIS A 291 -19.06 21.95 -15.66
N PRO A 292 -19.64 23.09 -16.10
CA PRO A 292 -21.04 23.44 -15.82
C PRO A 292 -22.06 22.47 -16.46
N GLU A 293 -21.63 21.65 -17.42
CA GLU A 293 -22.41 20.59 -18.05
C GLU A 293 -22.67 19.36 -17.15
N LEU A 294 -21.94 19.22 -16.04
CA LEU A 294 -22.11 18.11 -15.11
C LEU A 294 -23.34 18.30 -14.20
N PRO A 295 -24.08 17.22 -13.86
CA PRO A 295 -25.09 17.25 -12.82
C PRO A 295 -24.52 17.75 -11.48
N GLU A 296 -25.33 18.43 -10.68
CA GLU A 296 -24.91 19.06 -9.41
C GLU A 296 -24.21 18.06 -8.50
N LEU A 297 -22.90 18.26 -8.25
CA LEU A 297 -22.11 17.31 -7.48
C LEU A 297 -22.51 17.28 -5.99
N PRO A 298 -22.40 16.12 -5.31
CA PRO A 298 -22.74 16.01 -3.89
C PRO A 298 -21.88 16.93 -3.01
N GLN A 299 -22.52 17.54 -2.00
CA GLN A 299 -21.89 18.44 -1.03
C GLN A 299 -22.03 17.87 0.39
N VAL A 300 -20.97 17.94 1.17
CA VAL A 300 -20.97 17.55 2.58
C VAL A 300 -21.33 18.77 3.42
N THR A 301 -22.50 18.74 4.06
CA THR A 301 -22.97 19.79 4.96
C THR A 301 -22.79 19.36 6.42
N ALA A 302 -22.97 20.30 7.37
CA ALA A 302 -22.99 19.98 8.80
C ALA A 302 -24.06 18.93 9.17
N ASN A 303 -25.13 18.83 8.37
CA ASN A 303 -26.30 18.00 8.68
C ASN A 303 -26.35 16.68 7.87
N GLY A 304 -25.43 16.48 6.92
CA GLY A 304 -25.44 15.31 6.03
C GLY A 304 -24.92 15.61 4.64
N VAL A 305 -25.30 14.80 3.64
CA VAL A 305 -24.86 14.96 2.24
C VAL A 305 -26.02 15.47 1.39
N SER A 306 -25.81 16.54 0.64
CA SER A 306 -26.79 17.12 -0.30
C SER A 306 -26.46 16.79 -1.74
N PHE A 307 -27.46 16.46 -2.56
CA PHE A 307 -27.35 16.22 -4.00
C PHE A 307 -28.68 16.54 -4.70
N ASN A 308 -28.66 17.32 -5.79
CA ASN A 308 -29.86 17.76 -6.52
C ASN A 308 -30.96 18.34 -5.61
N GLY A 309 -30.58 19.25 -4.69
CA GLY A 309 -31.50 19.87 -3.73
C GLY A 309 -32.09 18.95 -2.65
N LYS A 310 -31.66 17.68 -2.56
CA LYS A 310 -32.09 16.74 -1.50
C LYS A 310 -30.95 16.46 -0.53
N THR A 311 -31.24 16.53 0.77
CA THR A 311 -30.25 16.23 1.83
C THR A 311 -30.55 14.88 2.48
N LEU A 312 -29.57 13.98 2.45
CA LEU A 312 -29.50 12.79 3.28
C LEU A 312 -28.87 13.15 4.62
N SER A 313 -29.63 13.02 5.72
CA SER A 313 -29.12 13.38 7.04
C SER A 313 -28.06 12.39 7.54
N ASN A 314 -27.21 12.85 8.45
CA ASN A 314 -26.22 11.97 9.12
C ASN A 314 -26.85 10.74 9.78
N ASP A 315 -28.07 10.87 10.31
CA ASP A 315 -28.80 9.75 10.92
C ASP A 315 -29.33 8.76 9.88
N GLN A 316 -29.82 9.26 8.75
CA GLN A 316 -30.23 8.40 7.62
C GLN A 316 -29.01 7.66 7.02
N ILE A 317 -27.87 8.33 6.91
CA ILE A 317 -26.61 7.71 6.45
C ILE A 317 -26.19 6.59 7.41
N ARG A 318 -26.27 6.82 8.73
CA ARG A 318 -25.96 5.80 9.75
C ARG A 318 -26.95 4.64 9.74
N GLN A 319 -28.24 4.90 9.54
CA GLN A 319 -29.26 3.86 9.41
C GLN A 319 -29.05 3.01 8.15
N LEU A 320 -28.76 3.64 7.00
CA LEU A 320 -28.42 2.92 5.77
C LEU A 320 -27.16 2.06 5.95
N ALA A 321 -26.12 2.59 6.60
CA ALA A 321 -24.92 1.82 6.90
C ALA A 321 -25.21 0.59 7.79
N LYS A 322 -26.10 0.72 8.78
CA LYS A 322 -26.56 -0.39 9.62
C LYS A 322 -27.38 -1.41 8.82
N ILE A 323 -28.33 -0.97 8.00
CA ILE A 323 -29.15 -1.85 7.16
C ILE A 323 -28.28 -2.63 6.17
N VAL A 324 -27.30 -1.98 5.55
CA VAL A 324 -26.34 -2.64 4.66
C VAL A 324 -25.51 -3.66 5.44
N ALA A 325 -25.00 -3.30 6.62
CA ALA A 325 -24.25 -4.23 7.47
C ALA A 325 -25.08 -5.45 7.92
N GLU A 326 -26.35 -5.24 8.27
CA GLU A 326 -27.29 -6.30 8.65
C GLU A 326 -27.69 -7.18 7.46
N THR A 327 -27.92 -6.59 6.29
CA THR A 327 -28.24 -7.32 5.04
C THR A 327 -27.06 -8.18 4.61
N VAL A 328 -25.83 -7.67 4.71
CA VAL A 328 -24.60 -8.44 4.47
C VAL A 328 -24.39 -9.53 5.53
N SER A 329 -24.91 -9.35 6.75
CA SER A 329 -24.87 -10.39 7.79
C SER A 329 -25.91 -11.50 7.59
N LYS A 330 -27.07 -11.17 6.99
CA LYS A 330 -28.17 -12.11 6.72
C LYS A 330 -28.01 -12.87 5.39
N ALA A 331 -27.19 -12.37 4.47
CA ALA A 331 -26.78 -13.08 3.25
C ALA A 331 -25.64 -14.11 3.47
N ARG A 332 -25.46 -14.57 4.72
CA ARG A 332 -24.49 -15.60 5.13
C ARG A 332 -25.06 -17.00 4.94
#